data_AF-A0A177H9X1-F1
#
_entry.id   AF-A0A177H9X1-F1
#
_cell.length_a   1.000
_cell.length_b   1.000
_cell.length_c   1.000
_cell.angle_alpha   90.00
_cell.angle_beta   90.00
_cell.angle_gamma   90.00
#
_symmetry.space_group_name_H-M   'P 1'
#
loop_
_entity.id
_entity.type
_entity.pdbx_description
1 polymer ?
#
loop_
_entity_poly.entity_id
_entity_poly.type
_entity_poly.pdbx_seq_one_letter_code
_entity_poly.pdbx_strand_id
1 'polypeptide(L)' 'MQTVDHVKWLATAVQLVGYGLTGMGITPWNIYLFFAGILLWFAVGVMWKDRAIMVVHIGAFISLLGGYLSAA' A
#
# COMPACT_ATOMS: atom_id res chain seq x y z
N MET A 1 14.57 -17.57 3.15
CA MET A 1 13.74 -16.36 3.23
C MET A 1 12.80 -16.53 4.41
N GLN A 2 12.68 -15.53 5.26
CA GLN A 2 11.68 -15.53 6.33
C GLN A 2 10.31 -15.13 5.73
N THR A 3 9.22 -15.50 6.39
CA THR A 3 7.85 -15.14 5.95
C THR A 3 7.72 -13.64 5.64
N VAL A 4 8.38 -12.79 6.45
CA VAL A 4 8.36 -11.33 6.27
C VAL A 4 9.02 -10.87 4.97
N ASP A 5 10.04 -11.58 4.48
CA ASP A 5 10.71 -11.23 3.22
C ASP A 5 9.76 -11.42 2.04
N HIS A 6 8.97 -12.50 2.04
CA HIS A 6 7.97 -12.76 1.00
C HIS A 6 6.87 -11.68 1.01
N VAL A 7 6.36 -11.33 2.19
CA VAL A 7 5.31 -10.29 2.31
C VAL A 7 5.84 -8.93 1.86
N LYS A 8 7.08 -8.57 2.21
CA LYS A 8 7.72 -7.33 1.77
C LYS A 8 7.85 -7.23 0.25
N TRP A 9 8.36 -8.29 -0.38
CA TRP A 9 8.54 -8.29 -1.82
C TRP A 9 7.19 -8.27 -2.55
N LEU A 10 6.18 -8.97 -2.02
CA LEU A 10 4.82 -8.89 -2.54
C LEU A 10 4.25 -7.47 -2.39
N ALA A 11 4.37 -6.86 -1.20
CA ALA A 11 3.94 -5.48 -0.95
C ALA A 11 4.59 -4.50 -1.92
N THR A 12 5.91 -4.65 -2.12
CA THR A 12 6.70 -3.82 -3.02
C THR A 12 6.26 -3.97 -4.47
N ALA A 13 6.09 -5.21 -4.95
CA ALA A 13 5.65 -5.47 -6.33
C ALA A 13 4.26 -4.87 -6.59
N VAL A 14 3.29 -5.08 -5.68
CA VAL A 14 1.94 -4.53 -5.79
C VAL A 14 1.98 -2.99 -5.80
N GLN A 15 2.76 -2.36 -4.93
CA GLN A 15 2.88 -0.91 -4.87
C GLN A 15 3.53 -0.34 -6.15
N LEU A 16 4.57 -0.97 -6.68
CA LEU A 16 5.23 -0.56 -7.93
C LEU A 16 4.30 -0.61 -9.13
N VAL A 17 3.45 -1.63 -9.24
CA VAL A 17 2.42 -1.67 -10.27
C VAL A 17 1.42 -0.52 -10.06
N GLY A 18 1.01 -0.25 -8.81
CA GLY A 18 0.19 0.92 -8.48
C GLY A 18 0.81 2.25 -8.93
N TYR A 19 2.10 2.46 -8.67
CA TYR A 19 2.85 3.64 -9.13
C TYR A 19 2.89 3.71 -10.66
N GLY A 20 3.10 2.59 -11.34
CA GLY A 20 3.07 2.50 -12.80
C GLY A 20 1.72 2.92 -13.38
N LEU A 21 0.62 2.40 -12.82
CA LEU A 21 -0.74 2.77 -13.25
C LEU A 21 -1.06 4.25 -12.99
N THR A 22 -0.60 4.81 -11.87
CA THR A 22 -0.73 6.26 -11.61
C THR A 22 0.04 7.08 -12.64
N GLY A 23 1.26 6.70 -12.99
CA GLY A 23 2.05 7.37 -14.03
C GLY A 23 1.40 7.31 -15.42
N MET A 24 0.58 6.28 -15.67
CA MET A 24 -0.19 6.11 -16.90
C MET A 24 -1.59 6.76 -16.85
N GLY A 25 -1.98 7.36 -15.72
CA GLY A 25 -3.32 7.94 -15.54
C GLY A 25 -4.46 6.91 -15.46
N ILE A 26 -4.14 5.63 -15.24
CA ILE A 26 -5.13 4.54 -15.22
C ILE A 26 -5.80 4.49 -13.83
N THR A 27 -7.05 4.94 -13.79
CA THR A 27 -7.93 4.92 -12.60
C THR A 27 -9.16 4.03 -12.86
N PRO A 28 -9.75 3.38 -11.82
CA PRO A 28 -9.37 3.39 -10.40
C PRO A 28 -8.39 2.26 -10.01
N TRP A 29 -7.90 1.47 -10.96
CA TRP A 29 -7.06 0.28 -10.69
C TRP A 29 -5.79 0.60 -9.89
N ASN A 30 -5.17 1.75 -10.16
CA ASN A 30 -4.04 2.24 -9.36
C ASN A 30 -4.40 2.34 -7.87
N ILE A 31 -5.55 2.93 -7.53
CA ILE A 31 -6.02 3.15 -6.16
C ILE A 31 -6.24 1.80 -5.45
N TYR A 32 -6.86 0.82 -6.12
CA TYR A 32 -7.06 -0.52 -5.55
C TYR A 32 -5.73 -1.23 -5.25
N LEU A 33 -4.74 -1.11 -6.14
CA LEU A 33 -3.40 -1.65 -5.90
C LEU A 33 -2.70 -0.90 -4.76
N PHE A 34 -2.91 0.41 -4.62
CA PHE A 34 -2.39 1.15 -3.48
C PHE A 34 -2.98 0.66 -2.16
N PHE A 35 -4.30 0.43 -2.08
CA PHE A 35 -4.92 -0.15 -0.90
C PHE A 35 -4.36 -1.54 -0.56
N ALA A 36 -4.22 -2.41 -1.56
CA ALA A 36 -3.65 -3.73 -1.35
C ALA A 36 -2.20 -3.64 -0.83
N GLY A 37 -1.37 -2.78 -1.41
CA GLY A 37 0.00 -2.57 -0.96
C GLY A 37 0.08 -1.97 0.45
N ILE A 38 -0.83 -1.06 0.81
CA ILE A 38 -0.93 -0.47 2.16
C ILE A 38 -1.19 -1.56 3.21
N LEU A 39 -2.14 -2.47 2.96
CA LEU A 39 -2.45 -3.57 3.87
C LEU A 39 -1.25 -4.52 4.03
N LEU A 40 -0.57 -4.84 2.93
CA LEU A 40 0.61 -5.70 2.96
C LEU A 40 1.78 -5.07 3.72
N TRP A 41 2.09 -3.80 3.49
CA TRP A 41 3.15 -3.11 4.23
C TRP A 41 2.79 -2.86 5.69
N PHE A 42 1.52 -2.66 6.02
CA PHE A 42 1.06 -2.64 7.40
C PHE A 42 1.33 -3.98 8.08
N ALA A 43 1.04 -5.11 7.42
CA ALA A 43 1.36 -6.43 7.93
C ALA A 43 2.88 -6.62 8.13
N VAL A 44 3.72 -6.13 7.20
CA VAL A 44 5.19 -6.09 7.40
C VAL A 44 5.56 -5.31 8.65
N GLY A 45 4.97 -4.13 8.87
CA GLY A 45 5.20 -3.31 10.06
C GLY A 45 4.87 -4.08 11.35
N VAL A 46 3.76 -4.83 11.37
CA VAL A 46 3.40 -5.70 12.50
C VAL A 46 4.43 -6.81 12.71
N MET A 47 4.86 -7.49 11.64
CA MET A 47 5.84 -8.58 11.70
C MET A 47 7.20 -8.12 12.21
N TRP A 48 7.61 -6.90 11.84
CA TRP A 48 8.84 -6.27 12.30
C TRP A 48 8.71 -5.54 13.63
N LYS A 49 7.50 -5.41 14.18
CA LYS A 49 7.19 -4.57 15.35
C LYS A 49 7.62 -3.10 15.14
N ASP A 50 7.63 -2.65 13.89
CA ASP A 50 8.02 -1.30 13.50
C ASP A 50 6.78 -0.39 13.48
N ARG A 51 6.70 0.49 14.48
CA ARG A 51 5.59 1.43 14.64
C ARG A 51 5.60 2.53 13.56
N ALA A 52 6.76 2.89 13.02
CA ALA A 52 6.84 3.91 11.98
C ALA A 52 6.18 3.41 10.69
N ILE A 53 6.48 2.15 10.29
CA ILE A 53 5.84 1.53 9.12
C ILE A 53 4.32 1.44 9.31
N MET A 54 3.86 1.01 10.49
CA MET A 54 2.42 0.90 10.77
C MET A 54 1.71 2.27 10.68
N VAL A 55 2.27 3.31 11.31
CA VAL A 55 1.67 4.65 11.34
C VAL A 55 1.63 5.28 9.95
N VAL A 56 2.71 5.15 9.16
CA VAL A 56 2.75 5.67 7.78
C VAL A 56 1.65 5.04 6.93
N HIS A 57 1.42 3.73 7.06
CA HIS A 57 0.40 3.04 6.26
C HIS A 57 -1.02 3.32 6.72
N ILE A 58 -1.26 3.57 8.01
CA ILE A 58 -2.54 4.09 8.48
C ILE A 58 -2.81 5.48 7.90
N GLY A 59 -1.83 6.39 7.95
CA GLY A 59 -1.96 7.72 7.38
C GLY A 59 -2.21 7.69 5.86
N ALA A 60 -1.47 6.84 5.14
CA ALA A 60 -1.67 6.62 3.72
C ALA A 60 -3.08 6.07 3.41
N PHE A 61 -3.58 5.14 4.22
CA PHE A 61 -4.93 4.58 4.07
C PHE A 61 -6.00 5.67 4.20
N ILE A 62 -5.94 6.46 5.28
CA ILE A 62 -6.91 7.53 5.54
C ILE A 62 -6.88 8.58 4.42
N SER A 63 -5.67 8.99 4.00
CA SER A 63 -5.49 9.97 2.93
C SER A 63 -6.07 9.47 1.60
N LEU A 64 -5.72 8.23 1.21
CA LEU A 64 -6.17 7.66 -0.05
C LEU A 64 -7.68 7.38 -0.04
N LEU A 65 -8.23 6.90 1.07
CA LEU A 65 -9.66 6.66 1.23
C LEU A 65 -10.45 7.96 1.21
N GLY A 66 -10.00 8.99 1.93
CA GLY A 66 -10.62 10.31 1.90
C GLY A 66 -10.61 10.90 0.48
N GLY A 67 -9.48 10.81 -0.22
CA GLY A 67 -9.37 11.24 -1.61
C GLY A 67 -10.29 10.47 -2.56
N TYR A 68 -10.35 9.14 -2.43
CA TYR A 68 -11.22 8.29 -3.26
C TYR A 68 -12.70 8.58 -3.03
N LEU A 69 -13.15 8.70 -1.77
CA LEU A 69 -14.55 9.00 -1.44
C LEU A 69 -14.96 10.42 -1.82
N SER A 70 -14.03 11.38 -1.80
CA SER A 70 -14.29 12.75 -2.23
C SER A 70 -14.39 12.89 -3.76
N ALA A 71 -13.80 11.96 -4.52
CA ALA A 71 -13.78 11.97 -5.97
C ALA A 71 -14.81 11.03 -6.61
N ALA A 72 -15.44 10.16 -5.80
CA ALA A 72 -16.50 9.24 -6.20
C ALA A 72 -17.87 9.91 -6.15
#